data_AF-A0A662F2J6-F1
#
_entry.id   AF-A0A662F2J6-F1
#
_cell.length_a   1.000
_cell.length_b   1.000
_cell.length_c   1.000
_cell.angle_alpha   90.00
_cell.angle_beta   90.00
_cell.angle_gamma   90.00
#
_symmetry.space_group_name_H-M   'P 1'
#
loop_
_entity.id
_entity.type
_entity.pdbx_description
1 polymer ?
#
loop_
_entity_poly.entity_id
_entity_poly.type
_entity_poly.pdbx_seq_one_letter_code
_entity_poly.pdbx_strand_id
1 'polypeptide(L)'
;MELLPGILSECVRRLRPSKSMRWDDSGLAFIRPIRWLVCLYGDAVVPVQLGHLTAGRTTRGHRFIASQSMEIQRASDYTTSLAAALVIVDPKEREETVIQALKEAAATRGGDYLIDSVLLSRIVNGAEHPVPVIGHVPEEFLDLPAEVVQATLHEEGKFVPFVLSDGTTPYFMGFRDGLPDEKGIVRAGFERVVRARLRDSRFFFEKDRARPLADRVRELRSVIYDVRLGSVWDKVERIRAIAGLIATAVGAPAAAVDRAAFLCKADLVTELVKAFPELEGTAGAIYARLDGEPEDVARAIGEHYLPRASDDPLPESPVGITIGLADKLDTIVGALLVGEAPKGSRDPYGIKRQANALVRIAVEKRVDLDFIALVGEI
;
A
#
# COMPACT_ATOMS: atom_id res chain seq x y z
N MET A 1 -35.33 17.75 -24.19
CA MET A 1 -35.66 16.59 -23.32
C MET A 1 -35.79 15.29 -24.10
N GLU A 2 -36.36 15.27 -25.31
CA GLU A 2 -36.64 14.02 -26.06
C GLU A 2 -35.42 13.14 -26.38
N LEU A 3 -34.24 13.73 -26.58
CA LEU A 3 -33.01 12.99 -26.87
C LEU A 3 -32.33 12.40 -25.61
N LEU A 4 -32.60 12.96 -24.42
CA LEU A 4 -31.88 12.61 -23.20
C LEU A 4 -32.08 11.14 -22.78
N PRO A 5 -33.30 10.56 -22.80
CA PRO A 5 -33.52 9.17 -22.44
C PRO A 5 -32.62 8.18 -23.20
N GLY A 6 -32.53 8.34 -24.53
CA GLY A 6 -31.74 7.46 -25.39
C GLY A 6 -30.24 7.59 -25.12
N ILE A 7 -29.73 8.83 -25.01
CA ILE A 7 -28.32 9.09 -24.73
C ILE A 7 -27.92 8.50 -23.37
N LEU A 8 -28.70 8.77 -22.31
CA LEU A 8 -28.39 8.30 -20.96
C LEU A 8 -28.45 6.77 -20.84
N SER A 9 -29.44 6.13 -21.49
CA SER A 9 -29.54 4.67 -21.53
C SER A 9 -28.30 4.05 -22.20
N GLU A 10 -27.87 4.62 -23.32
CA GLU A 10 -26.67 4.16 -24.05
C GLU A 10 -25.38 4.38 -23.24
N CYS A 11 -25.25 5.51 -22.54
CA CYS A 11 -24.11 5.76 -21.65
C CYS A 11 -23.95 4.64 -20.61
N VAL A 12 -25.04 4.24 -19.95
CA VAL A 12 -24.99 3.15 -18.96
C VAL A 12 -24.65 1.81 -19.61
N ARG A 13 -25.17 1.50 -20.80
CA ARG A 13 -24.86 0.26 -21.55
C ARG A 13 -23.40 0.19 -22.04
N ARG A 14 -22.75 1.34 -22.21
CA ARG A 14 -21.35 1.45 -22.60
C ARG A 14 -20.38 1.32 -21.43
N LEU A 15 -20.85 1.38 -20.19
CA LEU A 15 -19.99 1.08 -19.04
C LEU A 15 -19.49 -0.37 -19.17
N ARG A 16 -18.16 -0.54 -19.09
CA ARG A 16 -17.48 -1.84 -19.21
C ARG A 16 -16.85 -2.20 -17.86
N PRO A 17 -17.64 -2.67 -16.87
CA PRO A 17 -17.06 -3.16 -15.64
C PRO A 17 -16.28 -4.45 -15.90
N SER A 18 -15.22 -4.70 -15.11
CA SER A 18 -14.40 -5.90 -15.21
C SER A 18 -15.19 -7.20 -14.97
N LYS A 19 -16.27 -7.10 -14.19
CA LYS A 19 -17.27 -8.15 -13.99
C LYS A 19 -18.66 -7.55 -14.15
N SER A 20 -19.51 -8.22 -14.92
CA SER A 20 -20.93 -7.89 -15.04
C SER A 20 -21.77 -9.14 -14.86
N MET A 21 -23.03 -8.94 -14.54
CA MET A 21 -24.04 -9.98 -14.47
C MET A 21 -25.30 -9.52 -15.17
N ARG A 22 -26.07 -10.50 -15.64
CA ARG A 22 -27.46 -10.36 -16.06
C ARG A 22 -28.33 -11.01 -15.00
N TRP A 23 -29.39 -10.36 -14.58
CA TRP A 23 -30.25 -10.83 -13.49
C TRP A 23 -31.74 -10.94 -13.89
N ASP A 24 -32.08 -10.53 -15.11
CA ASP A 24 -33.42 -10.64 -15.68
C ASP A 24 -33.33 -10.90 -17.20
N ASP A 25 -34.50 -11.07 -17.83
CA ASP A 25 -34.69 -11.30 -19.26
C ASP A 25 -34.56 -10.03 -20.12
N SER A 26 -34.30 -8.86 -19.52
CA SER A 26 -34.09 -7.61 -20.27
C SER A 26 -32.75 -7.57 -21.03
N GLY A 27 -31.84 -8.50 -20.71
CA GLY A 27 -30.51 -8.59 -21.30
C GLY A 27 -29.51 -7.53 -20.82
N LEU A 28 -29.92 -6.64 -19.88
CA LEU A 28 -29.05 -5.64 -19.29
C LEU A 28 -27.92 -6.32 -18.48
N ALA A 29 -26.68 -6.01 -18.82
CA ALA A 29 -25.51 -6.43 -18.06
C ALA A 29 -24.97 -5.25 -17.25
N PHE A 30 -24.84 -5.42 -15.94
CA PHE A 30 -24.29 -4.40 -15.04
C PHE A 30 -23.53 -5.06 -13.88
N ILE A 31 -22.77 -4.28 -13.11
CA ILE A 31 -21.96 -4.78 -11.98
C ILE A 31 -22.83 -5.44 -10.89
N ARG A 32 -24.03 -4.91 -10.63
CA ARG A 32 -25.02 -5.43 -9.68
C ARG A 32 -26.44 -5.12 -10.18
N PRO A 33 -27.48 -5.83 -9.67
CA PRO A 33 -28.86 -5.51 -10.01
C PRO A 33 -29.22 -4.08 -9.60
N ILE A 34 -29.64 -3.28 -10.57
CA ILE A 34 -30.18 -1.93 -10.33
C ILE A 34 -31.58 -2.08 -9.74
N ARG A 35 -31.90 -1.32 -8.68
CA ARG A 35 -33.17 -1.46 -7.95
C ARG A 35 -34.16 -0.34 -8.26
N TRP A 36 -33.67 0.86 -8.54
CA TRP A 36 -34.44 2.02 -8.97
C TRP A 36 -33.54 2.96 -9.76
N LEU A 37 -34.14 3.92 -10.44
CA LEU A 37 -33.46 4.94 -11.22
C LEU A 37 -34.08 6.29 -10.90
N VAL A 38 -33.24 7.27 -10.58
CA VAL A 38 -33.65 8.67 -10.50
C VAL A 38 -33.00 9.43 -11.64
N CYS A 39 -33.80 10.12 -12.45
CA CYS A 39 -33.30 10.98 -13.52
C CYS A 39 -34.21 12.20 -13.68
N LEU A 40 -33.68 13.37 -13.32
CA LEU A 40 -34.40 14.63 -13.31
C LEU A 40 -33.64 15.69 -14.11
N TYR A 41 -34.37 16.56 -14.79
CA TYR A 41 -33.87 17.79 -15.40
C TYR A 41 -34.64 18.98 -14.81
N GLY A 42 -34.03 19.69 -13.85
CA GLY A 42 -34.79 20.59 -12.98
C GLY A 42 -35.74 19.78 -12.09
N ASP A 43 -37.04 20.04 -12.19
CA ASP A 43 -38.12 19.29 -11.51
C ASP A 43 -38.82 18.24 -12.41
N ALA A 44 -38.47 18.21 -13.70
CA ALA A 44 -39.06 17.29 -14.66
C ALA A 44 -38.36 15.92 -14.63
N VAL A 45 -39.15 14.84 -14.61
CA VAL A 45 -38.63 13.47 -14.76
C VAL A 45 -38.22 13.25 -16.21
N VAL A 46 -37.00 12.76 -16.42
CA VAL A 46 -36.53 12.28 -17.72
C VAL A 46 -36.77 10.76 -17.75
N PRO A 47 -37.66 10.24 -18.62
CA PRO A 47 -38.09 8.84 -18.61
C PRO A 47 -37.03 7.91 -19.24
N VAL A 48 -35.84 7.85 -18.64
CA VAL A 48 -34.78 6.92 -19.03
C VAL A 48 -35.24 5.50 -18.75
N GLN A 49 -35.10 4.61 -19.72
CA GLN A 49 -35.38 3.19 -19.55
C GLN A 49 -34.08 2.38 -19.56
N LEU A 50 -33.90 1.53 -18.56
CA LEU A 50 -32.80 0.57 -18.46
C LEU A 50 -33.34 -0.79 -18.05
N GLY A 51 -33.31 -1.73 -19.00
CA GLY A 51 -34.00 -3.00 -18.85
C GLY A 51 -35.50 -2.77 -18.61
N HIS A 52 -36.03 -3.33 -17.51
CA HIS A 52 -37.41 -3.15 -17.07
C HIS A 52 -37.65 -1.91 -16.20
N LEU A 53 -36.61 -1.16 -15.85
CA LEU A 53 -36.71 0.00 -14.98
C LEU A 53 -36.94 1.27 -15.80
N THR A 54 -37.91 2.06 -15.36
CA THR A 54 -38.13 3.44 -15.83
C THR A 54 -37.72 4.40 -14.73
N ALA A 55 -36.93 5.41 -15.10
CA ALA A 55 -36.51 6.44 -14.17
C ALA A 55 -37.69 7.26 -13.64
N GLY A 56 -37.62 7.58 -12.35
CA GLY A 56 -38.58 8.43 -11.67
C GLY A 56 -37.89 9.44 -10.76
N ARG A 57 -38.60 9.85 -9.72
CA ARG A 57 -38.10 10.73 -8.64
C ARG A 57 -37.83 10.00 -7.33
N THR A 58 -38.29 8.76 -7.22
CA THR A 58 -38.21 7.99 -5.98
C THR A 58 -36.82 7.40 -5.81
N THR A 59 -36.20 7.73 -4.68
CA THR A 59 -34.96 7.12 -4.20
C THR A 59 -35.17 6.51 -2.82
N ARG A 60 -34.10 5.97 -2.24
CA ARG A 60 -34.04 5.50 -0.86
C ARG A 60 -32.79 6.04 -0.20
N GLY A 61 -32.86 6.24 1.11
CA GLY A 61 -31.68 6.52 1.91
C GLY A 61 -30.84 5.27 2.19
N HIS A 62 -29.99 5.37 3.20
CA HIS A 62 -29.05 4.31 3.55
C HIS A 62 -29.77 2.99 3.86
N ARG A 63 -29.32 1.92 3.23
CA ARG A 63 -30.01 0.62 3.16
C ARG A 63 -30.43 0.02 4.50
N PHE A 64 -29.64 0.23 5.55
CA PHE A 64 -29.86 -0.41 6.86
C PHE A 64 -30.41 0.51 7.96
N ILE A 65 -30.22 1.82 7.83
CA ILE A 65 -30.47 2.78 8.94
C ILE A 65 -31.42 3.91 8.54
N ALA A 66 -31.65 4.11 7.24
CA ALA A 66 -32.54 5.13 6.70
C ALA A 66 -33.16 4.64 5.38
N SER A 67 -33.67 3.40 5.38
CA SER A 67 -34.09 2.69 4.16
C SER A 67 -35.44 3.15 3.60
N GLN A 68 -36.04 4.20 4.17
CA GLN A 68 -37.32 4.73 3.72
C GLN A 68 -37.19 5.26 2.30
N SER A 69 -38.24 5.03 1.51
CA SER A 69 -38.34 5.64 0.18
C SER A 69 -38.69 7.12 0.32
N MET A 70 -38.11 7.94 -0.54
CA MET A 70 -38.37 9.39 -0.60
C MET A 70 -38.35 9.87 -2.04
N GLU A 71 -38.94 11.03 -2.29
CA GLU A 71 -38.93 11.64 -3.60
C GLU A 71 -37.98 12.83 -3.66
N ILE A 72 -37.21 12.90 -4.74
CA ILE A 72 -36.39 14.06 -5.08
C ILE A 72 -37.24 15.01 -5.94
N GLN A 73 -37.54 16.20 -5.42
CA GLN A 73 -38.44 17.15 -6.08
C GLN A 73 -37.73 17.87 -7.24
N ARG A 74 -36.51 18.36 -7.01
CA ARG A 74 -35.64 18.94 -8.04
C ARG A 74 -34.31 18.20 -8.06
N ALA A 75 -33.67 18.13 -9.22
CA ALA A 75 -32.34 17.53 -9.38
C ALA A 75 -31.30 18.12 -8.41
N SER A 76 -31.41 19.42 -8.10
CA SER A 76 -30.56 20.13 -7.13
C SER A 76 -30.68 19.62 -5.70
N ASP A 77 -31.81 18.98 -5.36
CA ASP A 77 -32.10 18.55 -4.00
C ASP A 77 -31.47 17.18 -3.69
N TYR A 78 -30.90 16.51 -4.70
CA TYR A 78 -30.42 15.13 -4.62
C TYR A 78 -29.43 14.91 -3.49
N THR A 79 -28.39 15.75 -3.40
CA THR A 79 -27.33 15.63 -2.40
C THR A 79 -27.87 15.88 -1.00
N THR A 80 -28.57 17.00 -0.78
CA THR A 80 -29.15 17.36 0.52
C THR A 80 -30.18 16.34 1.01
N SER A 81 -31.03 15.83 0.11
CA SER A 81 -32.06 14.82 0.46
C SER A 81 -31.41 13.50 0.87
N LEU A 82 -30.38 13.06 0.15
CA LEU A 82 -29.66 11.83 0.50
C LEU A 82 -28.80 12.00 1.76
N ALA A 83 -28.20 13.16 1.99
CA ALA A 83 -27.48 13.45 3.22
C ALA A 83 -28.40 13.36 4.45
N ALA A 84 -29.61 13.93 4.37
CA ALA A 84 -30.65 13.78 5.41
C ALA A 84 -31.09 12.32 5.63
N ALA A 85 -30.86 11.48 4.62
CA ALA A 85 -31.12 10.05 4.62
C ALA A 85 -29.86 9.20 4.87
N LEU A 86 -28.82 9.81 5.46
CA LEU A 86 -27.55 9.18 5.84
C LEU A 86 -26.79 8.57 4.65
N VAL A 87 -26.78 9.26 3.51
CA VAL A 87 -25.98 8.91 2.32
C VAL A 87 -25.21 10.14 1.87
N ILE A 88 -23.88 10.09 1.98
CA ILE A 88 -22.97 11.11 1.47
C ILE A 88 -22.64 10.76 0.01
N VAL A 89 -23.20 11.53 -0.92
CA VAL A 89 -23.12 11.23 -2.36
C VAL A 89 -21.71 11.48 -2.90
N ASP A 90 -21.13 12.64 -2.56
CA ASP A 90 -19.83 13.05 -3.11
C ASP A 90 -18.70 12.23 -2.47
N PRO A 91 -17.89 11.50 -3.26
CA PRO A 91 -16.70 10.82 -2.74
C PRO A 91 -15.73 11.76 -2.02
N LYS A 92 -15.61 13.02 -2.44
CA LYS A 92 -14.70 13.99 -1.80
C LYS A 92 -15.15 14.35 -0.40
N GLU A 93 -16.45 14.55 -0.19
CA GLU A 93 -17.01 14.82 1.14
C GLU A 93 -16.82 13.61 2.09
N ARG A 94 -16.95 12.39 1.55
CA ARG A 94 -16.62 11.16 2.30
C ARG A 94 -15.13 11.07 2.64
N GLU A 95 -14.26 11.42 1.70
CA GLU A 95 -12.82 11.48 1.92
C GLU A 95 -12.46 12.48 3.02
N GLU A 96 -13.00 13.70 2.96
CA GLU A 96 -12.83 14.72 3.99
C GLU A 96 -13.30 14.23 5.37
N THR A 97 -14.45 13.56 5.42
CA THR A 97 -14.97 12.95 6.66
C THR A 97 -14.00 11.92 7.24
N VAL A 98 -13.48 11.02 6.41
CA VAL A 98 -12.51 9.99 6.79
C VAL A 98 -11.20 10.62 7.30
N ILE A 99 -10.64 11.57 6.56
CA ILE A 99 -9.39 12.25 6.91
C ILE A 99 -9.55 13.06 8.20
N GLN A 100 -10.68 13.75 8.37
CA GLN A 100 -10.94 14.53 9.57
C GLN A 100 -11.00 13.64 10.81
N ALA A 101 -11.69 12.50 10.74
CA ALA A 101 -11.74 11.52 11.83
C ALA A 101 -10.35 10.98 12.20
N LEU A 102 -9.49 10.69 11.20
CA LEU A 102 -8.12 10.24 11.43
C LEU A 102 -7.28 11.32 12.13
N LYS A 103 -7.36 12.57 11.67
CA LYS A 103 -6.65 13.71 12.27
C LYS A 103 -7.05 13.95 13.72
N GLU A 104 -8.35 13.92 14.02
CA GLU A 104 -8.86 14.10 15.38
C GLU A 104 -8.38 12.98 16.32
N ALA A 105 -8.39 11.73 15.84
CA ALA A 105 -7.92 10.59 16.61
C ALA A 105 -6.40 10.67 16.87
N ALA A 106 -5.62 11.06 15.86
CA ALA A 106 -4.17 11.26 15.96
C ALA A 106 -3.81 12.37 16.96
N ALA A 107 -4.48 13.52 16.86
CA ALA A 107 -4.29 14.65 17.78
C ALA A 107 -4.63 14.27 19.23
N THR A 108 -5.66 13.46 19.45
CA THR A 108 -6.06 13.03 20.79
C THR A 108 -5.13 11.98 21.40
N ARG A 109 -4.47 11.15 20.57
CA ARG A 109 -3.69 9.98 21.02
C ARG A 109 -2.18 10.16 20.97
N GLY A 110 -1.68 11.28 20.44
CA GLY A 110 -0.25 11.62 20.47
C GLY A 110 0.60 10.84 19.46
N GLY A 111 0.08 10.68 18.24
CA GLY A 111 0.74 9.94 17.16
C GLY A 111 0.28 10.40 15.78
N ASP A 112 0.69 9.65 14.76
CA ASP A 112 0.29 9.82 13.36
C ASP A 112 -0.49 8.59 12.87
N TYR A 113 -1.03 8.63 11.66
CA TYR A 113 -1.77 7.55 11.03
C TYR A 113 -1.17 7.16 9.68
N LEU A 114 -1.16 5.87 9.36
CA LEU A 114 -0.59 5.35 8.11
C LEU A 114 -1.68 5.04 7.10
N ILE A 115 -1.93 5.96 6.17
CA ILE A 115 -2.91 5.76 5.09
C ILE A 115 -2.32 6.18 3.76
N ASP A 116 -2.43 5.31 2.77
CA ASP A 116 -2.13 5.63 1.37
C ASP A 116 -3.42 5.91 0.58
N SER A 117 -3.25 6.39 -0.65
CA SER A 117 -4.37 6.73 -1.54
C SER A 117 -5.21 5.51 -1.95
N VAL A 118 -4.64 4.30 -1.94
CA VAL A 118 -5.33 3.07 -2.31
C VAL A 118 -6.28 2.65 -1.18
N LEU A 119 -5.77 2.61 0.06
CA LEU A 119 -6.55 2.31 1.26
C LEU A 119 -7.62 3.38 1.49
N LEU A 120 -7.29 4.67 1.35
CA LEU A 120 -8.26 5.76 1.45
C LEU A 120 -9.37 5.61 0.43
N SER A 121 -9.04 5.40 -0.84
CA SER A 121 -10.03 5.19 -1.91
C SER A 121 -10.91 3.97 -1.62
N ARG A 122 -10.35 2.87 -1.11
CA ARG A 122 -11.11 1.67 -0.75
C ARG A 122 -12.09 1.93 0.40
N ILE A 123 -11.68 2.68 1.42
CA ILE A 123 -12.54 3.08 2.54
C ILE A 123 -13.67 4.00 2.05
N VAL A 124 -13.34 5.06 1.32
CA VAL A 124 -14.28 6.08 0.81
C VAL A 124 -15.34 5.46 -0.10
N ASN A 125 -14.93 4.57 -1.01
CA ASN A 125 -15.85 3.91 -1.93
C ASN A 125 -16.54 2.68 -1.32
N GLY A 126 -16.15 2.27 -0.11
CA GLY A 126 -16.71 1.12 0.59
C GLY A 126 -17.93 1.43 1.46
N ALA A 127 -18.22 2.71 1.72
CA ALA A 127 -19.32 3.15 2.58
C ALA A 127 -20.06 4.34 1.96
N GLU A 128 -21.37 4.38 2.14
CA GLU A 128 -22.23 5.53 1.78
C GLU A 128 -22.21 6.61 2.88
N HIS A 129 -21.94 6.23 4.12
CA HIS A 129 -21.85 7.10 5.29
C HIS A 129 -20.78 6.54 6.25
N PRO A 130 -19.49 6.86 6.01
CA PRO A 130 -18.38 6.31 6.78
C PRO A 130 -18.37 6.87 8.21
N VAL A 131 -18.43 5.97 9.19
CA VAL A 131 -18.29 6.30 10.62
C VAL A 131 -17.07 5.60 11.19
N PRO A 132 -16.17 6.34 11.87
CA PRO A 132 -14.94 5.80 12.41
C PRO A 132 -15.22 4.88 13.60
N VAL A 133 -14.46 3.79 13.68
CA VAL A 133 -14.44 2.86 14.81
C VAL A 133 -12.98 2.58 15.15
N ILE A 134 -12.57 3.06 16.33
CA ILE A 134 -11.22 2.82 16.85
C ILE A 134 -11.21 1.47 17.57
N GLY A 135 -10.25 0.62 17.21
CA GLY A 135 -9.95 -0.64 17.88
C GLY A 135 -8.56 -0.66 18.47
N HIS A 136 -8.33 -1.62 19.35
CA HIS A 136 -7.05 -1.85 20.00
C HIS A 136 -6.33 -3.06 19.39
N VAL A 137 -5.04 -2.92 19.14
CA VAL A 137 -4.17 -4.07 18.90
C VAL A 137 -4.10 -4.86 20.22
N PRO A 138 -4.42 -6.16 20.24
CA PRO A 138 -4.36 -6.94 21.47
C PRO A 138 -2.95 -6.91 22.07
N GLU A 139 -2.85 -6.74 23.39
CA GLU A 139 -1.56 -6.61 24.10
C GLU A 139 -0.58 -7.75 23.80
N GLU A 140 -1.10 -8.95 23.58
CA GLU A 140 -0.34 -10.14 23.17
C GLU A 140 0.36 -10.03 21.81
N PHE A 141 0.24 -8.92 21.08
CA PHE A 141 0.95 -8.66 19.83
C PHE A 141 1.80 -7.39 19.85
N LEU A 142 1.86 -6.68 20.98
CA LEU A 142 2.65 -5.44 21.10
C LEU A 142 4.16 -5.71 21.21
N ASP A 143 4.56 -6.95 21.43
CA ASP A 143 5.94 -7.45 21.33
C ASP A 143 6.38 -7.75 19.88
N LEU A 144 5.45 -7.79 18.92
CA LEU A 144 5.83 -7.81 17.51
C LEU A 144 6.44 -6.46 17.11
N PRO A 145 7.40 -6.44 16.17
CA PRO A 145 7.89 -5.18 15.60
C PRO A 145 6.72 -4.38 15.02
N ALA A 146 6.73 -3.06 15.24
CA ALA A 146 5.64 -2.17 14.85
C ALA A 146 5.35 -2.24 13.34
N GLU A 147 6.39 -2.37 12.53
CA GLU A 147 6.29 -2.49 11.07
C GLU A 147 5.51 -3.74 10.65
N VAL A 148 5.65 -4.85 11.39
CA VAL A 148 4.87 -6.08 11.14
C VAL A 148 3.40 -5.86 11.46
N VAL A 149 3.10 -5.19 12.58
CA VAL A 149 1.72 -4.84 12.96
C VAL A 149 1.10 -3.92 11.91
N GLN A 150 1.85 -2.90 11.47
CA GLN A 150 1.42 -1.93 10.46
C GLN A 150 1.12 -2.60 9.12
N ALA A 151 2.03 -3.42 8.60
CA ALA A 151 1.83 -4.18 7.36
C ALA A 151 0.61 -5.12 7.46
N THR A 152 0.46 -5.81 8.59
CA THR A 152 -0.69 -6.71 8.81
C THR A 152 -2.03 -5.97 8.77
N LEU A 153 -2.10 -4.78 9.38
CA LEU A 153 -3.31 -3.95 9.38
C LEU A 153 -3.60 -3.37 8.00
N HIS A 154 -2.56 -2.93 7.29
CA HIS A 154 -2.64 -2.37 5.95
C HIS A 154 -3.13 -3.40 4.91
N GLU A 155 -2.59 -4.61 4.91
CA GLU A 155 -2.93 -5.68 3.96
C GLU A 155 -4.38 -6.18 4.09
N GLU A 156 -4.96 -6.18 5.31
CA GLU A 156 -6.41 -6.43 5.46
C GLU A 156 -7.24 -5.40 4.68
N GLY A 157 -6.68 -4.21 4.44
CA GLY A 157 -7.19 -3.18 3.53
C GLY A 157 -8.46 -2.51 4.05
N LYS A 158 -8.60 -2.44 5.37
CA LYS A 158 -9.75 -1.83 6.05
C LYS A 158 -9.35 -1.01 7.26
N PHE A 159 -8.12 -1.18 7.75
CA PHE A 159 -7.66 -0.61 9.00
C PHE A 159 -6.51 0.34 8.74
N VAL A 160 -6.62 1.53 9.30
CA VAL A 160 -5.58 2.54 9.32
C VAL A 160 -4.81 2.39 10.64
N PRO A 161 -3.53 1.97 10.63
CA PRO A 161 -2.71 1.92 11.83
C PRO A 161 -2.42 3.32 12.37
N PHE A 162 -2.33 3.46 13.69
CA PHE A 162 -1.81 4.66 14.34
C PHE A 162 -0.44 4.38 14.94
N VAL A 163 0.54 5.20 14.59
CA VAL A 163 1.91 5.13 15.12
C VAL A 163 2.07 6.21 16.18
N LEU A 164 2.32 5.81 17.41
CA LEU A 164 2.56 6.75 18.50
C LEU A 164 3.97 7.33 18.44
N SER A 165 4.20 8.39 19.21
CA SER A 165 5.50 9.07 19.27
C SER A 165 6.67 8.18 19.73
N ASP A 166 6.38 7.07 20.42
CA ASP A 166 7.37 6.06 20.83
C ASP A 166 7.61 4.97 19.77
N GLY A 167 6.96 5.07 18.61
CA GLY A 167 7.03 4.12 17.50
C GLY A 167 6.05 2.95 17.61
N THR A 168 5.31 2.81 18.72
CA THR A 168 4.36 1.70 18.89
C THR A 168 3.11 1.87 18.02
N THR A 169 2.41 0.77 17.73
CA THR A 169 1.15 0.78 16.97
C THR A 169 0.02 0.10 17.74
N PRO A 170 -0.44 0.67 18.88
CA PRO A 170 -1.42 0.02 19.76
C PRO A 170 -2.87 0.22 19.31
N TYR A 171 -3.13 1.12 18.36
CA TYR A 171 -4.47 1.43 17.89
C TYR A 171 -4.55 1.35 16.37
N PHE A 172 -5.76 1.08 15.90
CA PHE A 172 -6.11 1.19 14.49
C PHE A 172 -7.53 1.75 14.37
N MET A 173 -7.85 2.33 13.22
CA MET A 173 -9.20 2.77 12.90
C MET A 173 -9.71 2.05 11.67
N GLY A 174 -10.89 1.44 11.81
CA GLY A 174 -11.69 1.03 10.67
C GLY A 174 -12.86 1.99 10.48
N PHE A 175 -13.46 1.94 9.30
CA PHE A 175 -14.70 2.67 9.02
C PHE A 175 -15.80 1.68 8.78
N ARG A 176 -16.96 1.94 9.37
CA ARG A 176 -18.19 1.21 9.07
C ARG A 176 -19.14 2.10 8.31
N ASP A 177 -20.05 1.48 7.57
CA ASP A 177 -21.18 2.19 7.01
C ASP A 177 -22.29 2.31 8.07
N GLY A 178 -22.72 3.53 8.35
CA GLY A 178 -23.93 3.79 9.13
C GLY A 178 -23.76 4.55 10.44
N LEU A 179 -24.29 4.04 11.57
CA LEU A 179 -24.33 4.79 12.84
C LEU A 179 -23.12 4.51 13.76
N PRO A 180 -22.81 5.41 14.71
CA PRO A 180 -21.79 5.21 15.75
C PRO A 180 -21.92 3.86 16.48
N ASP A 181 -20.77 3.25 16.79
CA ASP A 181 -20.69 1.97 17.48
C ASP A 181 -20.77 2.14 19.01
N GLU A 182 -21.89 2.68 19.50
CA GLU A 182 -22.09 2.98 20.94
C GLU A 182 -21.93 1.74 21.84
N LYS A 183 -22.30 0.56 21.32
CA LYS A 183 -22.23 -0.71 22.07
C LYS A 183 -20.87 -1.42 21.93
N GLY A 184 -19.95 -0.91 21.10
CA GLY A 184 -18.63 -1.51 20.87
C GLY A 184 -18.68 -2.86 20.14
N ILE A 185 -19.78 -3.21 19.48
CA ILE A 185 -19.96 -4.50 18.81
C ILE A 185 -19.10 -4.55 17.55
N VAL A 186 -19.06 -3.45 16.79
CA VAL A 186 -18.26 -3.34 15.58
C VAL A 186 -16.78 -3.33 15.93
N ARG A 187 -16.39 -2.57 16.96
CA ARG A 187 -15.03 -2.58 17.52
C ARG A 187 -14.58 -3.99 17.87
N ALA A 188 -15.37 -4.74 18.66
CA ALA A 188 -15.04 -6.11 19.04
C ALA A 188 -14.94 -7.05 17.82
N GLY A 189 -15.75 -6.82 16.79
CA GLY A 189 -15.64 -7.53 15.51
C GLY A 189 -14.34 -7.22 14.78
N PHE A 190 -13.95 -5.95 14.69
CA PHE A 190 -12.69 -5.52 14.08
C PHE A 190 -11.47 -6.07 14.83
N GLU A 191 -11.45 -5.97 16.15
CA GLU A 191 -10.37 -6.52 16.98
C GLU A 191 -10.24 -8.04 16.83
N ARG A 192 -11.35 -8.77 16.62
CA ARG A 192 -11.31 -10.20 16.32
C ARG A 192 -10.65 -10.50 14.97
N VAL A 193 -10.95 -9.71 13.95
CA VAL A 193 -10.31 -9.83 12.63
C VAL A 193 -8.82 -9.54 12.75
N VAL A 194 -8.45 -8.43 13.39
CA VAL A 194 -7.05 -8.03 13.60
C VAL A 194 -6.30 -9.09 14.41
N ARG A 195 -6.87 -9.62 15.48
CA ARG A 195 -6.29 -10.70 16.28
C ARG A 195 -5.97 -11.94 15.43
N ALA A 196 -6.88 -12.34 14.55
CA ALA A 196 -6.66 -13.49 13.67
C ALA A 196 -5.50 -13.23 12.70
N ARG A 197 -5.44 -12.04 12.09
CA ARG A 197 -4.36 -11.67 11.16
C ARG A 197 -3.01 -11.56 11.84
N LEU A 198 -2.94 -10.91 13.01
CA LEU A 198 -1.69 -10.78 13.77
C LEU A 198 -1.18 -12.12 14.29
N ARG A 199 -2.06 -13.10 14.54
CA ARG A 199 -1.65 -14.46 14.87
C ARG A 199 -0.91 -15.13 13.71
N ASP A 200 -1.39 -14.94 12.48
CA ASP A 200 -0.72 -15.44 11.28
C ASP A 200 0.65 -14.76 11.10
N SER A 201 0.70 -13.43 11.24
CA SER A 201 1.94 -12.66 11.16
C SER A 201 2.97 -13.04 12.24
N ARG A 202 2.51 -13.24 13.48
CA ARG A 202 3.35 -13.77 14.57
C ARG A 202 3.92 -15.13 14.20
N PHE A 203 3.10 -16.03 13.67
CA PHE A 203 3.55 -17.36 13.27
C PHE A 203 4.66 -17.28 12.21
N PHE A 204 4.52 -16.43 11.20
CA PHE A 204 5.59 -16.23 10.20
C PHE A 204 6.85 -15.67 10.86
N PHE A 205 6.72 -14.63 11.69
CA PHE A 205 7.84 -14.01 12.38
C PHE A 205 8.59 -15.01 13.28
N GLU A 206 7.88 -15.77 14.13
CA GLU A 206 8.48 -16.77 15.03
C GLU A 206 9.13 -17.92 14.25
N LYS A 207 8.50 -18.38 13.16
CA LYS A 207 9.08 -19.38 12.26
C LYS A 207 10.37 -18.87 11.63
N ASP A 208 10.42 -17.59 11.26
CA ASP A 208 11.62 -16.99 10.69
C ASP A 208 12.74 -16.82 11.72
N ARG A 209 12.40 -16.45 12.96
CA ARG A 209 13.32 -16.34 14.11
C ARG A 209 13.97 -17.66 14.54
N ALA A 210 13.47 -18.81 14.10
CA ALA A 210 14.04 -20.12 14.42
C ALA A 210 15.42 -20.38 13.77
N ARG A 211 15.80 -19.59 12.76
CA ARG A 211 17.10 -19.69 12.07
C ARG A 211 17.67 -18.29 11.81
N PRO A 212 18.97 -18.06 12.10
CA PRO A 212 19.61 -16.79 11.82
C PRO A 212 19.48 -16.36 10.36
N LEU A 213 19.42 -15.05 10.11
CA LEU A 213 19.33 -14.45 8.79
C LEU A 213 20.50 -14.87 7.89
N ALA A 214 21.71 -14.98 8.45
CA ALA A 214 22.91 -15.39 7.74
C ALA A 214 22.82 -16.80 7.14
N ASP A 215 22.10 -17.72 7.79
CA ASP A 215 21.93 -19.10 7.32
C ASP A 215 21.00 -19.19 6.10
N ARG A 216 20.26 -18.12 5.81
CA ARG A 216 19.29 -18.03 4.70
C ARG A 216 19.91 -17.53 3.42
N VAL A 217 21.06 -16.83 3.47
CA VAL A 217 21.67 -16.19 2.29
C VAL A 217 21.90 -17.21 1.16
N ARG A 218 22.34 -18.44 1.49
CA ARG A 218 22.58 -19.48 0.48
C ARG A 218 21.31 -19.93 -0.26
N GLU A 219 20.14 -19.77 0.35
CA GLU A 219 18.86 -20.11 -0.28
C GLU A 219 18.51 -19.16 -1.42
N LEU A 220 19.11 -17.95 -1.46
CA LEU A 220 18.95 -16.98 -2.55
C LEU A 220 19.41 -17.52 -3.92
N ARG A 221 20.19 -18.61 -3.95
CA ARG A 221 20.53 -19.34 -5.20
C ARG A 221 19.32 -19.92 -5.91
N SER A 222 18.23 -20.19 -5.16
CA SER A 222 16.99 -20.72 -5.71
C SER A 222 16.03 -19.64 -6.19
N VAL A 223 16.28 -18.37 -5.84
CA VAL A 223 15.45 -17.23 -6.24
C VAL A 223 16.02 -16.66 -7.54
N ILE A 224 15.30 -16.86 -8.65
CA ILE A 224 15.71 -16.33 -9.96
C ILE A 224 15.56 -14.81 -9.94
N TYR A 225 16.66 -14.10 -10.23
CA TYR A 225 16.64 -12.64 -10.41
C TYR A 225 16.28 -12.28 -11.85
N ASP A 226 17.06 -12.80 -12.81
CA ASP A 226 16.76 -12.78 -14.24
C ASP A 226 17.41 -14.00 -14.88
N VAL A 227 16.77 -14.62 -15.86
CA VAL A 227 17.25 -15.87 -16.49
C VAL A 227 18.67 -15.71 -17.09
N ARG A 228 19.05 -14.49 -17.50
CA ARG A 228 20.36 -14.16 -18.09
C ARG A 228 21.38 -13.66 -17.07
N LEU A 229 20.93 -13.11 -15.93
CA LEU A 229 21.80 -12.56 -14.88
C LEU A 229 21.96 -13.49 -13.67
N GLY A 230 21.20 -14.58 -13.63
CA GLY A 230 21.25 -15.60 -12.60
C GLY A 230 20.28 -15.37 -11.45
N SER A 231 20.71 -15.81 -10.27
CA SER A 231 19.93 -15.80 -9.03
C SER A 231 20.12 -14.51 -8.23
N VAL A 232 19.29 -14.32 -7.20
CA VAL A 232 19.49 -13.24 -6.22
C VAL A 232 20.80 -13.43 -5.45
N TRP A 233 21.28 -14.67 -5.28
CA TRP A 233 22.63 -14.90 -4.77
C TRP A 233 23.70 -14.27 -5.69
N ASP A 234 23.60 -14.48 -7.00
CA ASP A 234 24.57 -13.92 -7.94
C ASP A 234 24.53 -12.39 -7.94
N LYS A 235 23.33 -11.82 -7.77
CA LYS A 235 23.15 -10.39 -7.52
C LYS A 235 23.86 -9.93 -6.24
N VAL A 236 23.68 -10.63 -5.13
CA VAL A 236 24.36 -10.30 -3.86
C VAL A 236 25.88 -10.30 -4.01
N GLU A 237 26.45 -11.28 -4.71
CA GLU A 237 27.91 -11.33 -4.93
C GLU A 237 28.41 -10.14 -5.77
N ARG A 238 27.66 -9.72 -6.79
CA ARG A 238 27.98 -8.50 -7.56
C ARG A 238 27.85 -7.25 -6.70
N ILE A 239 26.80 -7.14 -5.88
CA ILE A 239 26.64 -6.03 -4.93
C ILE A 239 27.82 -5.95 -3.99
N ARG A 240 28.28 -7.08 -3.42
CA ARG A 240 29.46 -7.13 -2.54
C ARG A 240 30.72 -6.61 -3.23
N ALA A 241 30.97 -7.03 -4.47
CA ALA A 241 32.11 -6.56 -5.25
C ALA A 241 32.06 -5.04 -5.50
N ILE A 242 30.92 -4.55 -5.99
CA ILE A 242 30.71 -3.11 -6.28
C ILE A 242 30.82 -2.28 -4.99
N ALA A 243 30.20 -2.76 -3.90
CA ALA A 243 30.21 -2.08 -2.61
C ALA A 243 31.64 -1.97 -2.04
N GLY A 244 32.48 -2.99 -2.27
CA GLY A 244 33.91 -2.95 -1.91
C GLY A 244 34.68 -1.83 -2.61
N LEU A 245 34.37 -1.55 -3.88
CA LEU A 245 34.96 -0.44 -4.65
C LEU A 245 34.47 0.94 -4.18
N ILE A 246 33.20 1.02 -3.75
CA ILE A 246 32.57 2.26 -3.31
C ILE A 246 32.95 2.63 -1.86
N ALA A 247 33.20 1.64 -1.00
CA ALA A 247 33.34 1.82 0.45
C ALA A 247 34.35 2.91 0.84
N THR A 248 35.51 2.97 0.18
CA THR A 248 36.54 3.98 0.47
C THR A 248 36.09 5.40 0.14
N ALA A 249 35.39 5.59 -0.98
CA ALA A 249 34.89 6.91 -1.40
C ALA A 249 33.81 7.45 -0.46
N VAL A 250 32.99 6.57 0.12
CA VAL A 250 31.95 6.93 1.10
C VAL A 250 32.51 7.04 2.53
N GLY A 251 33.70 6.48 2.80
CA GLY A 251 34.26 6.38 4.14
C GLY A 251 33.60 5.31 5.02
N ALA A 252 33.03 4.27 4.41
CA ALA A 252 32.35 3.18 5.10
C ALA A 252 33.34 2.08 5.53
N PRO A 253 33.22 1.49 6.73
CA PRO A 253 34.09 0.39 7.16
C PRO A 253 33.91 -0.85 6.27
N ALA A 254 34.99 -1.30 5.62
CA ALA A 254 34.94 -2.40 4.65
C ALA A 254 34.31 -3.69 5.20
N ALA A 255 34.61 -4.04 6.46
CA ALA A 255 34.04 -5.23 7.10
C ALA A 255 32.52 -5.13 7.30
N ALA A 256 32.01 -3.95 7.68
CA ALA A 256 30.58 -3.70 7.83
C ALA A 256 29.88 -3.70 6.46
N VAL A 257 30.51 -3.11 5.45
CA VAL A 257 30.01 -3.11 4.06
C VAL A 257 29.88 -4.54 3.53
N ASP A 258 30.92 -5.36 3.65
CA ASP A 258 30.86 -6.75 3.18
C ASP A 258 29.80 -7.55 3.94
N ARG A 259 29.73 -7.41 5.27
CA ARG A 259 28.74 -8.12 6.09
C ARG A 259 27.31 -7.73 5.74
N ALA A 260 27.03 -6.43 5.62
CA ALA A 260 25.70 -5.94 5.27
C ALA A 260 25.33 -6.31 3.82
N ALA A 261 26.26 -6.21 2.87
CA ALA A 261 26.01 -6.61 1.48
C ALA A 261 25.72 -8.12 1.36
N PHE A 262 26.37 -8.96 2.16
CA PHE A 262 26.07 -10.39 2.23
C PHE A 262 24.65 -10.68 2.75
N LEU A 263 24.14 -9.87 3.68
CA LEU A 263 22.84 -10.07 4.32
C LEU A 263 21.67 -9.31 3.65
N CYS A 264 21.95 -8.32 2.80
CA CYS A 264 20.99 -7.29 2.40
C CYS A 264 19.74 -7.77 1.65
N LYS A 265 19.75 -9.00 1.12
CA LYS A 265 18.61 -9.62 0.42
C LYS A 265 18.13 -10.90 1.10
N ALA A 266 18.70 -11.28 2.24
CA ALA A 266 18.48 -12.57 2.88
C ALA A 266 17.03 -12.77 3.39
N ASP A 267 16.32 -11.67 3.62
CA ASP A 267 14.93 -11.68 4.05
C ASP A 267 13.95 -12.05 2.93
N LEU A 268 14.34 -11.97 1.66
CA LEU A 268 13.49 -12.36 0.52
C LEU A 268 13.02 -13.83 0.55
N VAL A 269 13.72 -14.70 1.28
CA VAL A 269 13.35 -16.11 1.44
C VAL A 269 12.60 -16.39 2.76
N THR A 270 12.37 -15.38 3.58
CA THR A 270 11.62 -15.48 4.84
C THR A 270 10.13 -15.63 4.57
N GLU A 271 9.42 -16.27 5.48
CA GLU A 271 7.98 -16.48 5.35
C GLU A 271 7.21 -15.17 5.54
N LEU A 272 7.72 -14.29 6.40
CA LEU A 272 7.14 -12.98 6.62
C LEU A 272 7.19 -12.10 5.36
N VAL A 273 8.33 -12.02 4.66
CA VAL A 273 8.42 -11.23 3.41
C VAL A 273 7.63 -11.86 2.26
N LYS A 274 7.49 -13.19 2.23
CA LYS A 274 6.58 -13.85 1.27
C LYS A 274 5.11 -13.46 1.52
N ALA A 275 4.73 -13.28 2.77
CA ALA A 275 3.39 -12.83 3.15
C ALA A 275 3.20 -11.31 2.96
N PHE A 276 4.25 -10.52 3.22
CA PHE A 276 4.25 -9.05 3.19
C PHE A 276 5.48 -8.53 2.42
N PRO A 277 5.46 -8.52 1.07
CA PRO A 277 6.60 -8.09 0.26
C PRO A 277 7.09 -6.67 0.56
N GLU A 278 6.22 -5.79 1.05
CA GLU A 278 6.54 -4.41 1.45
C GLU A 278 7.51 -4.31 2.64
N LEU A 279 7.63 -5.40 3.43
CA LEU A 279 8.57 -5.51 4.53
C LEU A 279 9.99 -5.93 4.10
N GLU A 280 10.24 -6.15 2.80
CA GLU A 280 11.58 -6.38 2.28
C GLU A 280 12.56 -5.27 2.74
N GLY A 281 13.77 -5.64 3.14
CA GLY A 281 14.77 -4.78 3.78
C GLY A 281 14.47 -4.49 5.25
N THR A 282 13.23 -4.09 5.58
CA THR A 282 12.81 -3.80 6.96
C THR A 282 12.85 -5.05 7.82
N ALA A 283 12.29 -6.17 7.33
CA ALA A 283 12.34 -7.47 7.97
C ALA A 283 13.80 -7.95 8.11
N GLY A 284 14.62 -7.81 7.07
CA GLY A 284 16.05 -8.11 7.13
C GLY A 284 16.77 -7.33 8.23
N ALA A 285 16.53 -6.03 8.34
CA ALA A 285 17.10 -5.19 9.39
C ALA A 285 16.66 -5.64 10.79
N ILE A 286 15.38 -5.93 10.98
CA ILE A 286 14.83 -6.44 12.25
C ILE A 286 15.49 -7.77 12.63
N TYR A 287 15.56 -8.73 11.71
CA TYR A 287 16.18 -10.03 11.98
C TYR A 287 17.67 -9.91 12.27
N ALA A 288 18.40 -9.09 11.51
CA ALA A 288 19.82 -8.83 11.76
C ALA A 288 20.07 -8.29 13.17
N ARG A 289 19.29 -7.31 13.64
CA ARG A 289 19.39 -6.80 15.03
C ARG A 289 19.15 -7.90 16.06
N LEU A 290 18.09 -8.68 15.85
CA LEU A 290 17.69 -9.74 16.77
C LEU A 290 18.63 -10.96 16.76
N ASP A 291 19.45 -11.10 15.72
CA ASP A 291 20.54 -12.08 15.61
C ASP A 291 21.87 -11.56 16.16
N GLY A 292 21.92 -10.29 16.60
CA GLY A 292 23.10 -9.67 17.20
C GLY A 292 24.09 -9.07 16.21
N GLU A 293 23.67 -8.81 14.97
CA GLU A 293 24.50 -8.04 14.02
C GLU A 293 24.73 -6.60 14.54
N PRO A 294 25.89 -6.00 14.22
CA PRO A 294 26.14 -4.58 14.49
C PRO A 294 25.03 -3.66 13.93
N GLU A 295 24.72 -2.57 14.65
CA GLU A 295 23.63 -1.66 14.24
C GLU A 295 23.88 -1.01 12.87
N ASP A 296 25.13 -0.72 12.51
CA ASP A 296 25.47 -0.19 11.19
C ASP A 296 25.19 -1.20 10.06
N VAL A 297 25.41 -2.49 10.31
CA VAL A 297 25.05 -3.58 9.40
C VAL A 297 23.54 -3.72 9.29
N ALA A 298 22.84 -3.84 10.42
CA ALA A 298 21.40 -4.06 10.45
C ALA A 298 20.64 -2.88 9.83
N ARG A 299 21.04 -1.65 10.16
CA ARG A 299 20.48 -0.42 9.57
C ARG A 299 20.71 -0.39 8.05
N ALA A 300 21.90 -0.75 7.58
CA ALA A 300 22.20 -0.72 6.15
C ALA A 300 21.35 -1.70 5.33
N ILE A 301 20.97 -2.86 5.89
CA ILE A 301 20.04 -3.83 5.26
C ILE A 301 18.64 -3.22 5.04
N GLY A 302 18.21 -2.28 5.88
CA GLY A 302 16.96 -1.55 5.64
C GLY A 302 17.16 -0.38 4.67
N GLU A 303 18.22 0.41 4.90
CA GLU A 303 18.47 1.66 4.18
C GLU A 303 18.84 1.47 2.71
N HIS A 304 19.41 0.35 2.27
CA HIS A 304 19.86 0.23 0.86
C HIS A 304 18.70 0.25 -0.15
N TYR A 305 17.47 -0.05 0.28
CA TYR A 305 16.29 0.13 -0.56
C TYR A 305 15.92 1.60 -0.78
N LEU A 306 16.36 2.49 0.11
CA LEU A 306 16.03 3.91 0.03
C LEU A 306 16.80 4.60 -1.12
N PRO A 307 16.18 5.59 -1.77
CA PRO A 307 14.75 5.88 -1.77
C PRO A 307 13.97 4.86 -2.64
N ARG A 308 12.73 4.49 -2.24
CA ARG A 308 11.83 3.61 -3.02
C ARG A 308 10.91 4.42 -3.95
N ALA A 309 10.53 5.63 -3.52
CA ALA A 309 9.83 6.66 -4.27
C ALA A 309 10.68 7.94 -4.44
N SER A 310 10.25 8.87 -5.29
CA SER A 310 11.02 10.08 -5.60
C SER A 310 11.26 11.00 -4.40
N ASP A 311 10.31 11.02 -3.47
CA ASP A 311 10.20 11.87 -2.30
C ASP A 311 10.62 11.17 -1.00
N ASP A 312 10.96 9.89 -1.07
CA ASP A 312 11.45 9.13 0.08
C ASP A 312 12.76 9.71 0.64
N PRO A 313 13.02 9.48 1.94
CA PRO A 313 14.32 9.77 2.54
C PRO A 313 15.44 8.96 1.84
N LEU A 314 16.65 9.49 1.94
CA LEU A 314 17.86 8.83 1.44
C LEU A 314 18.50 7.97 2.54
N PRO A 315 19.33 6.96 2.19
CA PRO A 315 20.17 6.29 3.16
C PRO A 315 21.07 7.29 3.88
N GLU A 316 21.17 7.19 5.20
CA GLU A 316 21.93 8.13 6.03
C GLU A 316 23.26 7.52 6.52
N SER A 317 23.31 6.21 6.76
CA SER A 317 24.53 5.55 7.23
C SER A 317 25.54 5.39 6.08
N PRO A 318 26.86 5.54 6.34
CA PRO A 318 27.88 5.29 5.31
C PRO A 318 27.77 3.89 4.68
N VAL A 319 27.47 2.87 5.49
CA VAL A 319 27.27 1.48 5.03
C VAL A 319 26.02 1.37 4.16
N GLY A 320 24.90 1.96 4.58
CA GLY A 320 23.64 2.00 3.81
C GLY A 320 23.77 2.75 2.50
N ILE A 321 24.46 3.89 2.48
CA ILE A 321 24.77 4.66 1.26
C ILE A 321 25.58 3.79 0.29
N THR A 322 26.61 3.10 0.79
CA THR A 322 27.49 2.25 -0.02
C THR A 322 26.71 1.11 -0.69
N ILE A 323 25.90 0.38 0.09
CA ILE A 323 25.11 -0.76 -0.44
C ILE A 323 23.97 -0.27 -1.32
N GLY A 324 23.31 0.84 -0.98
CA GLY A 324 22.27 1.44 -1.78
C GLY A 324 22.77 1.87 -3.16
N LEU A 325 23.97 2.48 -3.24
CA LEU A 325 24.61 2.79 -4.52
C LEU A 325 24.95 1.53 -5.30
N ALA A 326 25.53 0.52 -4.65
CA ALA A 326 25.92 -0.74 -5.28
C ALA A 326 24.72 -1.52 -5.86
N ASP A 327 23.64 -1.70 -5.10
CA ASP A 327 22.43 -2.41 -5.54
C ASP A 327 21.72 -1.70 -6.70
N LYS A 328 21.64 -0.37 -6.64
CA LYS A 328 21.05 0.43 -7.72
C LYS A 328 21.91 0.37 -8.98
N LEU A 329 23.24 0.47 -8.85
CA LEU A 329 24.16 0.35 -9.98
C LEU A 329 24.07 -1.01 -10.64
N ASP A 330 24.12 -2.11 -9.87
CA ASP A 330 23.93 -3.48 -10.38
C ASP A 330 22.62 -3.63 -11.15
N THR A 331 21.52 -3.12 -10.57
CA THR A 331 20.20 -3.19 -11.20
C THR A 331 20.16 -2.45 -12.54
N ILE A 332 20.76 -1.26 -12.62
CA ILE A 332 20.78 -0.45 -13.85
C ILE A 332 21.65 -1.12 -14.91
N VAL A 333 22.87 -1.52 -14.56
CA VAL A 333 23.82 -2.15 -15.48
C VAL A 333 23.28 -3.49 -15.97
N GLY A 334 22.75 -4.31 -15.06
CA GLY A 334 22.11 -5.58 -15.39
C GLY A 334 20.99 -5.42 -16.42
N ALA A 335 20.08 -4.46 -16.21
CA ALA A 335 19.00 -4.18 -17.17
C ALA A 335 19.52 -3.74 -18.54
N LEU A 336 20.60 -2.95 -18.60
CA LEU A 336 21.22 -2.55 -19.86
C LEU A 336 21.86 -3.74 -20.59
N LEU A 337 22.62 -4.58 -19.88
CA LEU A 337 23.29 -5.77 -20.43
C LEU A 337 22.31 -6.76 -21.05
N VAL A 338 21.13 -6.89 -20.46
CA VAL A 338 20.10 -7.81 -20.96
C VAL A 338 19.16 -7.17 -21.99
N GLY A 339 19.42 -5.93 -22.40
CA GLY A 339 18.64 -5.23 -23.44
C GLY A 339 17.30 -4.68 -22.97
N GLU A 340 17.09 -4.56 -21.66
CA GLU A 340 15.88 -4.00 -21.02
C GLU A 340 16.01 -2.49 -20.71
N ALA A 341 16.89 -1.81 -21.46
CA ALA A 341 17.00 -0.37 -21.40
C ALA A 341 15.63 0.31 -21.60
N PRO A 342 15.23 1.25 -20.73
CA PRO A 342 13.89 1.81 -20.78
C PRO A 342 13.70 2.64 -22.06
N LYS A 343 12.73 2.24 -22.91
CA LYS A 343 12.39 2.92 -24.16
C LYS A 343 11.17 3.83 -23.98
N GLY A 344 11.32 5.13 -24.19
CA GLY A 344 10.24 6.12 -24.10
C GLY A 344 9.85 6.49 -22.66
N SER A 345 8.60 6.88 -22.41
CA SER A 345 8.13 7.37 -21.10
C SER A 345 7.80 6.28 -20.08
N ARG A 346 7.76 5.00 -20.49
CA ARG A 346 7.41 3.88 -19.61
C ARG A 346 8.65 3.32 -18.90
N ASP A 347 8.48 2.97 -17.63
CA ASP A 347 9.52 2.37 -16.79
C ASP A 347 8.98 1.08 -16.12
N PRO A 348 8.72 0.02 -16.89
CA PRO A 348 8.03 -1.18 -16.40
C PRO A 348 8.81 -1.91 -15.29
N TYR A 349 10.13 -1.78 -15.26
CA TYR A 349 11.02 -2.42 -14.29
C TYR A 349 11.64 -1.43 -13.28
N GLY A 350 11.21 -0.17 -13.28
CA GLY A 350 11.70 0.84 -12.34
C GLY A 350 13.15 1.30 -12.56
N ILE A 351 13.77 1.00 -13.71
CA ILE A 351 15.18 1.30 -13.99
C ILE A 351 15.46 2.80 -13.99
N LYS A 352 14.57 3.61 -14.56
CA LYS A 352 14.73 5.08 -14.51
C LYS A 352 14.62 5.59 -13.08
N ARG A 353 13.69 5.01 -12.30
CA ARG A 353 13.55 5.35 -10.89
C ARG A 353 14.82 5.03 -10.11
N GLN A 354 15.42 3.86 -10.34
CA GLN A 354 16.69 3.47 -9.71
C GLN A 354 17.85 4.38 -10.14
N ALA A 355 17.93 4.76 -11.43
CA ALA A 355 18.95 5.69 -11.92
C ALA A 355 18.83 7.07 -11.27
N ASN A 356 17.61 7.62 -11.19
CA ASN A 356 17.36 8.89 -10.50
C ASN A 356 17.71 8.79 -9.01
N ALA A 357 17.35 7.70 -8.35
CA ALA A 357 17.70 7.44 -6.95
C ALA A 357 19.22 7.36 -6.74
N LEU A 358 19.95 6.67 -7.61
CA LEU A 358 21.41 6.58 -7.56
C LEU A 358 22.07 7.96 -7.70
N VAL A 359 21.64 8.76 -8.68
CA VAL A 359 22.16 10.13 -8.86
C VAL A 359 21.83 11.00 -7.66
N ARG A 360 20.60 10.91 -7.14
CA ARG A 360 20.17 11.66 -5.97
C ARG A 360 21.02 11.34 -4.74
N ILE A 361 21.28 10.07 -4.47
CA ILE A 361 22.18 9.64 -3.39
C ILE A 361 23.57 10.23 -3.60
N ALA A 362 24.17 10.04 -4.77
CA ALA A 362 25.54 10.52 -5.05
C ALA A 362 25.67 12.04 -4.87
N VAL A 363 24.72 12.82 -5.39
CA VAL A 363 24.75 14.29 -5.32
C VAL A 363 24.46 14.80 -3.90
N GLU A 364 23.36 14.35 -3.27
CA GLU A 364 22.95 14.88 -1.97
C GLU A 364 23.85 14.39 -0.82
N LYS A 365 24.40 13.17 -0.93
CA LYS A 365 25.38 12.64 0.03
C LYS A 365 26.83 12.96 -0.33
N ARG A 366 27.04 13.72 -1.41
CA ARG A 366 28.37 14.22 -1.87
C ARG A 366 29.39 13.10 -2.03
N VAL A 367 28.95 11.99 -2.61
CA VAL A 367 29.83 10.86 -2.92
C VAL A 367 30.43 11.08 -4.30
N ASP A 368 31.75 11.26 -4.35
CA ASP A 368 32.49 11.42 -5.60
C ASP A 368 32.87 10.04 -6.16
N LEU A 369 32.18 9.61 -7.23
CA LEU A 369 32.38 8.32 -7.88
C LEU A 369 32.46 8.48 -9.39
N ASP A 370 33.45 7.80 -9.99
CA ASP A 370 33.45 7.55 -11.42
C ASP A 370 32.62 6.29 -11.71
N PHE A 371 31.34 6.49 -12.01
CA PHE A 371 30.44 5.39 -12.35
C PHE A 371 30.87 4.65 -13.62
N ILE A 372 31.58 5.29 -14.55
CA ILE A 372 32.05 4.61 -15.78
C ILE A 372 33.18 3.64 -15.42
N ALA A 373 34.11 4.07 -14.57
CA ALA A 373 35.16 3.20 -14.06
C ALA A 373 34.57 2.00 -13.30
N LEU A 374 33.56 2.22 -12.45
CA LEU A 374 32.88 1.14 -11.72
C LEU A 374 32.19 0.14 -12.66
N VAL A 375 31.55 0.61 -13.73
CA VAL A 375 30.89 -0.27 -14.72
C VAL A 375 31.90 -1.17 -15.44
N GLY A 376 33.15 -0.73 -15.64
CA GLY A 376 34.19 -1.55 -16.26
C GLY A 376 34.68 -2.72 -15.41
N GLU A 377 34.42 -2.68 -14.09
CA GLU A 377 34.81 -3.70 -13.11
C GLU A 377 33.66 -4.70 -12.79
N ILE A 378 32.45 -4.45 -13.31
CA ILE A 378 31.23 -5.28 -13.17
C ILE A 378 31.10 -6.19 -14.38
#